data_AF-A0A482PW77-F1
#
_entry.id   AF-A0A482PW77-F1
#
_cell.length_a   1.000
_cell.length_b   1.000
_cell.length_c   1.000
_cell.angle_alpha   90.00
_cell.angle_beta   90.00
_cell.angle_gamma   90.00
#
_symmetry.space_group_name_H-M   'P 1'
#
loop_
_entity.id
_entity.type
_entity.pdbx_description
1 polymer ?
#
loop_
_entity_poly.entity_id
_entity_poly.type
_entity_poly.pdbx_seq_one_letter_code
_entity_poly.pdbx_strand_id
1 'polypeptide(L)' 'MITPIIKYFEYEHLPPHLQEVSKPIGDLAKLMDAMLPNGPEKSAGLRKLLEAKDALVRAKLG' A
#
# COMPACT_ATOMS: atom_id res chain seq x y z
N MET A 1 1.26 16.88 6.13
CA MET A 1 2.54 16.16 5.88
C MET A 1 2.20 14.78 5.38
N ILE A 2 2.81 14.36 4.26
CA ILE A 2 2.64 13.02 3.67
C ILE A 2 3.23 11.98 4.64
N THR A 3 2.52 10.89 4.90
CA THR A 3 3.04 9.84 5.78
C THR A 3 4.22 9.13 5.08
N PRO A 4 5.42 9.03 5.69
CA PRO A 4 6.61 8.50 5.01
C PRO A 4 6.48 7.08 4.45
N ILE A 5 5.54 6.29 4.96
CA ILE A 5 5.27 4.92 4.51
C ILE A 5 4.62 4.86 3.12
N ILE A 6 3.99 5.94 2.64
CA ILE A 6 3.25 5.94 1.36
C ILE A 6 4.14 5.65 0.16
N LYS A 7 5.43 6.01 0.20
CA LYS A 7 6.38 5.68 -0.87
C LYS A 7 6.52 4.17 -1.12
N TYR A 8 6.27 3.33 -0.11
CA TYR A 8 6.33 1.88 -0.26
C TYR A 8 5.09 1.30 -0.92
N PHE A 9 4.04 2.09 -1.17
CA PHE A 9 2.85 1.68 -1.89
C PHE A 9 2.92 1.97 -3.40
N GLU A 10 4.02 2.56 -3.88
CA GLU A 10 4.25 2.69 -5.31
C GLU A 10 4.28 1.32 -5.98
N TYR A 11 3.71 1.25 -7.18
CA TYR A 11 3.53 0.00 -7.92
C TYR A 11 3.97 0.10 -9.38
N GLU A 12 4.17 1.30 -9.91
CA GLU A 12 4.52 1.52 -11.33
C GLU A 12 5.84 0.86 -11.74
N HIS A 13 6.74 0.63 -10.78
CA HIS A 13 8.00 -0.06 -11.00
C HIS A 13 7.86 -1.58 -11.17
N LEU A 14 6.69 -2.15 -10.86
CA LEU A 14 6.44 -3.58 -10.98
C LEU A 14 6.05 -3.95 -12.42
N PRO A 15 6.31 -5.19 -12.87
CA PRO A 15 5.73 -5.71 -14.10
C PRO A 15 4.18 -5.65 -14.10
N PRO A 16 3.51 -5.46 -15.25
CA PRO A 16 2.06 -5.25 -15.32
C PRO A 16 1.22 -6.29 -14.57
N HIS A 17 1.57 -7.59 -14.66
CA HIS A 17 0.83 -8.66 -13.99
C HIS A 17 0.90 -8.62 -12.45
N LEU A 18 1.92 -7.97 -11.87
CA LEU A 18 2.01 -7.73 -10.42
C LEU A 18 1.32 -6.42 -10.02
N GLN A 19 1.25 -5.44 -10.93
CA GLN A 19 0.51 -4.21 -10.70
C GLN A 19 -0.98 -4.48 -10.49
N GLU A 20 -1.55 -5.49 -11.16
CA GLU A 20 -2.95 -5.93 -10.96
C GLU A 20 -3.31 -6.17 -9.48
N VAL A 21 -2.35 -6.67 -8.69
CA VAL A 21 -2.53 -6.96 -7.25
C VAL A 21 -2.05 -5.81 -6.37
N SER A 22 -0.93 -5.17 -6.74
CA SER A 22 -0.32 -4.10 -5.95
C SER A 22 -1.13 -2.80 -5.98
N LYS A 23 -1.67 -2.44 -7.16
CA LYS A 23 -2.38 -1.17 -7.40
C LYS A 23 -3.59 -0.95 -6.50
N PRO A 24 -4.55 -1.90 -6.35
CA PRO A 24 -5.72 -1.68 -5.50
C PRO A 24 -5.36 -1.33 -4.05
N ILE A 25 -4.29 -1.95 -3.52
CA ILE A 25 -3.83 -1.73 -2.15
C ILE A 25 -3.08 -0.40 -2.05
N GLY A 26 -2.28 -0.06 -3.06
CA GLY A 26 -1.60 1.23 -3.12
C GLY A 26 -2.56 2.42 -3.23
N ASP A 27 -3.60 2.30 -4.04
CA ASP A 27 -4.64 3.31 -4.20
C ASP A 27 -5.45 3.45 -2.88
N LEU A 28 -5.79 2.34 -2.22
CA LEU A 28 -6.44 2.36 -0.90
C LEU A 28 -5.55 3.04 0.16
N ALA A 29 -4.25 2.75 0.20
CA ALA A 29 -3.33 3.37 1.14
C ALA A 29 -3.23 4.89 0.93
N LYS A 30 -3.16 5.34 -0.34
CA LYS A 30 -3.19 6.77 -0.69
C LYS A 30 -4.49 7.44 -0.24
N LEU A 31 -5.63 6.77 -0.45
CA LEU A 31 -6.94 7.26 0.01
C LEU A 31 -7.01 7.38 1.55
N MET A 32 -6.57 6.35 2.28
CA MET A 32 -6.53 6.37 3.74
C MET A 32 -5.58 7.45 4.29
N ASP A 33 -4.45 7.70 3.61
CA ASP A 33 -3.53 8.78 3.99
C ASP A 33 -4.16 10.17 3.82
N ALA A 34 -4.94 10.36 2.77
CA ALA A 34 -5.62 11.63 2.51
C ALA A 34 -6.83 11.87 3.43
N MET A 35 -7.59 10.82 3.76
CA MET A 35 -8.86 10.95 4.51
C MET A 35 -8.70 10.99 6.02
N LEU A 36 -7.69 10.34 6.59
CA LEU A 36 -7.58 10.14 8.03
C LEU A 36 -6.60 11.12 8.69
N PRO A 37 -6.91 11.63 9.89
CA PRO A 37 -5.97 12.44 10.66
C PRO A 37 -4.75 11.61 11.07
N ASN A 38 -3.62 12.28 11.26
CA ASN A 38 -2.41 11.62 11.72
C ASN A 38 -2.59 11.08 13.14
N GLY A 39 -2.18 9.82 13.35
CA GLY A 39 -2.32 9.16 14.64
C GLY A 39 -1.78 7.73 14.62
N PRO A 40 -1.74 7.08 15.80
CA PRO A 40 -1.24 5.71 15.96
C PRO A 40 -2.05 4.71 15.11
N GLU A 41 -3.37 4.85 15.06
CA GLU A 41 -4.25 3.94 14.30
C GLU A 41 -4.05 4.05 12.79
N LYS A 42 -3.93 5.27 12.26
CA LYS A 42 -3.59 5.48 10.83
C LYS A 42 -2.26 4.83 10.49
N SER A 43 -1.24 5.03 11.34
CA SER A 43 0.08 4.43 11.16
C SER A 43 0.02 2.90 11.21
N ALA A 44 -0.76 2.33 12.14
CA ALA A 44 -0.96 0.89 12.26
C ALA A 44 -1.72 0.31 11.06
N GLY A 45 -2.76 0.98 10.58
CA GLY A 45 -3.52 0.59 9.40
C GLY A 45 -2.65 0.58 8.13
N LEU A 46 -1.86 1.63 7.91
CA LEU A 46 -0.94 1.69 6.76
C LEU A 46 0.14 0.61 6.81
N ARG A 47 0.67 0.25 8.00
CA ARG A 47 1.60 -0.89 8.10
C ARG A 47 0.93 -2.21 7.73
N LYS A 48 -0.28 -2.47 8.22
CA LYS A 48 -1.05 -3.69 7.88
C LYS A 48 -1.35 -3.77 6.39
N LEU A 49 -1.69 -2.65 5.75
CA LEU A 49 -1.89 -2.62 4.30
C LEU A 49 -0.60 -2.94 3.54
N LEU A 50 0.56 -2.46 4.01
CA LEU A 50 1.85 -2.75 3.37
C LEU A 50 2.18 -4.25 3.48
N GLU A 51 2.02 -4.83 4.66
CA GLU A 51 2.19 -6.27 4.88
C GLU A 51 1.26 -7.10 3.99
N ALA A 52 -0.02 -6.70 3.88
CA ALA A 52 -0.97 -7.35 2.99
C ALA A 52 -0.55 -7.24 1.52
N LYS A 53 -0.09 -6.07 1.08
CA LYS A 53 0.40 -5.84 -0.28
C LYS A 53 1.55 -6.80 -0.61
N ASP A 54 2.55 -6.85 0.26
CA ASP A 54 3.75 -7.65 0.03
C ASP A 54 3.45 -9.16 0.01
N ALA A 55 2.54 -9.61 0.89
CA ALA A 55 2.08 -11.01 0.91
C ALA A 55 1.32 -11.39 -0.37
N LEU A 56 0.39 -10.53 -0.82
CA LEU A 56 -0.44 -10.79 -2.00
C LEU A 56 0.36 -10.69 -3.30
N VAL A 57 1.28 -9.73 -3.41
CA VAL A 57 2.21 -9.65 -4.56
C VAL A 57 3.10 -10.89 -4.61
N ARG A 58 3.60 -11.37 -3.47
CA ARG A 58 4.37 -12.62 -3.41
C ARG A 58 3.55 -13.83 -3.84
N ALA A 59 2.27 -13.89 -3.44
CA ALA A 59 1.38 -14.97 -3.87
C ALA A 59 1.13 -14.98 -5.39
N LYS A 60 1.15 -13.82 -6.05
CA LYS A 60 1.01 -13.67 -7.52
C LYS A 60 2.25 -14.09 -8.31
N LEU A 61 3.39 -14.34 -7.65
CA LEU A 61 4.60 -14.87 -8.29
C LEU A 61 4.49 -16.38 -8.59
N GLY A 62 3.51 -17.07 -8.00
CA GLY A 62 3.24 -18.50 -8.18
C GLY A 62 2.41 -18.81 -9.42
#